data_AF-A0A0A1WIQ8-F1
#
_entry.id   AF-A0A0A1WIQ8-F1
#
_cell.length_a   1.000
_cell.length_b   1.000
_cell.length_c   1.000
_cell.angle_alpha   90.00
_cell.angle_beta   90.00
_cell.angle_gamma   90.00
#
_symmetry.space_group_name_H-M   'P 1'
#
loop_
_entity.id
_entity.type
_entity.pdbx_description
1 polymer ?
#
loop_
_entity_poly.entity_id
_entity_poly.type
_entity_poly.pdbx_seq_one_letter_code
_entity_poly.pdbx_strand_id
1 'polypeptide(L)'
;MDIKLLILLLFIHAEIISIRCIPRTEDGMQSSQRARRQIDINLSAEHDENNDETEIALEAIANLWRSADSKTQIDGSAKVIHHSNSLNSGNTRFSGRLHVHHDYRRK
;
A
#
# COMPACT_ATOMS: atom_id res chain seq x y z
N MET A 1 -35.75 -37.57 3.78
CA MET A 1 -34.49 -37.01 4.32
C MET A 1 -34.46 -37.32 5.81
N ASP A 2 -33.40 -37.97 6.29
CA ASP A 2 -33.24 -38.37 7.70
C ASP A 2 -33.08 -37.11 8.58
N ILE A 3 -33.79 -37.08 9.72
CA ILE A 3 -33.82 -35.95 10.65
C ILE A 3 -32.40 -35.62 11.18
N LYS A 4 -31.53 -36.62 11.26
CA LYS A 4 -30.13 -36.45 11.67
C LYS A 4 -29.31 -35.68 10.63
N LEU A 5 -29.58 -35.91 9.34
CA LEU A 5 -28.93 -35.22 8.23
C LEU A 5 -29.33 -33.74 8.20
N LEU A 6 -30.59 -33.44 8.52
CA LEU A 6 -31.09 -32.07 8.61
C LEU A 6 -30.40 -31.28 9.74
N ILE A 7 -30.23 -31.90 10.91
CA ILE A 7 -29.59 -31.28 12.07
C ILE A 7 -28.09 -31.02 11.77
N LEU A 8 -27.39 -31.96 11.15
CA LEU A 8 -25.99 -31.77 10.75
C LEU A 8 -25.83 -30.59 9.77
N LEU A 9 -26.71 -30.48 8.78
CA LEU A 9 -26.70 -29.37 7.82
C LEU A 9 -26.97 -28.03 8.49
N LEU A 10 -27.86 -27.97 9.48
CA LEU A 10 -28.14 -26.74 10.25
C LEU A 10 -26.94 -26.30 11.10
N PHE A 11 -26.22 -27.24 11.72
CA PHE A 11 -25.00 -26.92 12.48
C PHE A 11 -23.88 -26.37 11.58
N ILE A 12 -23.68 -26.96 10.40
CA ILE A 12 -22.66 -26.48 9.45
C ILE A 12 -23.01 -25.07 8.94
N HIS A 13 -24.29 -24.79 8.69
CA HIS A 13 -24.72 -23.44 8.29
C HIS A 13 -24.57 -22.42 9.45
N ALA A 14 -24.85 -22.82 10.69
CA ALA A 14 -24.75 -21.92 11.85
C ALA A 14 -23.31 -21.48 12.17
N GLU A 15 -22.32 -22.37 12.03
CA GLU A 15 -20.90 -22.04 12.25
C GLU A 15 -20.34 -21.18 11.10
N ILE A 16 -20.76 -21.44 9.85
CA ILE A 16 -20.39 -20.60 8.69
C ILE A 16 -20.98 -19.18 8.82
N ILE A 17 -22.19 -19.05 9.38
CA ILE A 17 -22.82 -17.76 9.67
C ILE A 17 -22.06 -17.01 10.77
N SER A 18 -21.60 -17.71 11.82
CA SER A 18 -20.87 -17.07 12.94
C SER A 18 -19.52 -16.47 12.51
N ILE A 19 -18.80 -17.08 11.55
CA ILE A 19 -17.58 -16.50 10.96
C ILE A 19 -17.89 -15.26 10.10
N ARG A 20 -19.09 -15.19 9.50
CA ARG A 20 -19.57 -14.04 8.71
C ARG A 20 -20.18 -12.93 9.58
N CYS A 21 -20.52 -13.24 10.83
CA CYS A 21 -21.25 -12.37 11.76
C CYS A 21 -20.42 -12.02 12.99
N ILE A 22 -19.11 -11.79 12.85
CA ILE A 22 -18.40 -10.94 13.82
C ILE A 22 -19.10 -9.56 13.75
N PRO A 23 -19.84 -9.14 14.79
CA PRO A 23 -20.33 -7.78 14.86
C PRO A 23 -19.08 -6.92 15.08
N ARG A 24 -18.67 -6.22 14.04
CA ARG A 24 -17.74 -5.11 14.18
C ARG A 24 -18.47 -4.11 15.06
N THR A 25 -17.96 -3.93 16.27
CA THR A 25 -18.50 -3.03 17.29
C THR A 25 -18.94 -1.72 16.64
N GLU A 26 -20.15 -1.27 16.97
CA GLU A 26 -20.66 0.05 16.61
C GLU A 26 -19.77 1.12 17.25
N ASP A 27 -18.72 1.53 16.55
CA ASP A 27 -18.26 2.90 16.57
C ASP A 27 -18.87 3.58 15.35
N GLY A 28 -19.65 4.63 15.60
CA GLY A 28 -20.65 5.19 14.71
C GLY A 28 -20.19 5.43 13.28
N MET A 29 -21.12 5.21 12.34
CA MET A 29 -21.17 5.72 10.97
C MET A 29 -19.90 6.43 10.47
N GLN A 30 -18.81 5.67 10.29
CA GLN A 30 -17.73 6.09 9.40
C GLN A 30 -17.88 5.26 8.15
N SER A 31 -18.53 5.87 7.16
CA SER A 31 -18.11 5.75 5.77
C SER A 31 -16.68 5.21 5.72
N SER A 32 -16.49 4.03 5.12
CA SER A 32 -15.17 3.63 4.63
C SER A 32 -14.84 4.58 3.48
N GLN A 33 -14.64 5.86 3.84
CA GLN A 33 -14.26 6.91 2.94
C GLN A 33 -12.85 6.52 2.57
N ARG A 34 -12.68 5.93 1.40
CA ARG A 34 -11.37 5.71 0.82
C ARG A 34 -10.62 7.02 0.95
N ALA A 35 -9.65 7.08 1.87
CA ALA A 35 -8.84 8.27 2.04
C ALA A 35 -8.13 8.49 0.70
N ARG A 36 -8.49 9.57 0.00
CA ARG A 36 -7.84 9.95 -1.25
C ARG A 36 -6.41 10.33 -0.88
N ARG A 37 -5.46 9.43 -1.14
CA ARG A 37 -4.03 9.72 -0.99
C ARG A 37 -3.53 10.31 -2.30
N GLN A 38 -2.77 11.40 -2.18
CA GLN A 38 -1.98 11.91 -3.29
C GLN A 38 -0.69 11.07 -3.37
N ILE A 39 -0.38 10.61 -4.58
CA ILE A 39 0.85 9.90 -4.89
C ILE A 39 1.48 10.69 -6.03
N ASP A 40 2.66 11.24 -5.79
CA ASP A 40 3.42 11.96 -6.79
C ASP A 40 4.36 10.95 -7.47
N ILE A 41 4.25 10.84 -8.80
CA ILE A 41 5.04 9.89 -9.60
C ILE A 41 5.89 10.70 -10.57
N ASN A 42 7.21 10.53 -10.50
CA ASN A 42 8.18 11.10 -11.42
C ASN A 42 8.75 9.97 -12.30
N LEU A 43 8.64 10.13 -13.62
CA LEU A 43 9.25 9.22 -14.58
C LEU A 43 10.15 10.04 -15.51
N SER A 44 11.41 9.64 -15.63
CA SER A 44 12.37 10.25 -16.55
C SER A 44 13.12 9.18 -17.33
N ALA A 45 13.57 9.55 -18.51
CA ALA A 45 14.49 8.77 -19.32
C ALA A 45 15.58 9.71 -19.85
N GLU A 46 16.84 9.34 -19.66
CA GLU A 46 18.02 10.07 -20.11
C GLU A 46 18.85 9.14 -21.00
N HIS A 47 19.23 9.62 -22.19
CA HIS A 47 20.02 8.86 -23.16
C HIS A 47 21.38 9.52 -23.34
N ASP A 48 22.46 8.78 -23.12
CA ASP A 48 23.84 9.21 -23.34
C ASP A 48 24.36 8.69 -24.68
N GLU A 49 24.51 9.61 -25.64
CA GLU A 49 24.98 9.34 -27.00
C GLU A 49 26.42 8.83 -27.06
N ASN A 50 27.25 9.08 -26.03
CA ASN A 50 28.66 8.65 -26.03
C ASN A 50 28.83 7.18 -25.68
N ASN A 51 27.90 6.63 -24.91
CA ASN A 51 27.99 5.28 -24.34
C ASN A 51 26.86 4.34 -24.83
N ASP A 52 25.96 4.83 -25.70
CA ASP A 52 24.74 4.14 -26.14
C ASP A 52 23.90 3.62 -24.96
N GLU A 53 23.88 4.37 -23.86
CA GLU A 53 23.22 4.03 -22.61
C GLU A 53 21.95 4.87 -22.42
N THR A 54 20.90 4.23 -21.92
CA THR A 54 19.63 4.85 -21.58
C THR A 54 19.33 4.58 -20.11
N GLU A 55 19.31 5.61 -19.28
CA GLU A 55 18.85 5.54 -17.90
C GLU A 55 17.35 5.85 -17.84
N ILE A 56 16.58 4.94 -17.26
CA ILE A 56 15.15 5.12 -16.97
C ILE A 56 14.99 5.19 -15.46
N ALA A 57 14.47 6.30 -14.94
CA ALA A 57 14.21 6.48 -13.52
C ALA A 57 12.72 6.67 -13.24
N LEU A 58 12.18 5.87 -12.32
CA LEU A 58 10.83 5.98 -11.81
C LEU A 58 10.89 6.21 -10.31
N GLU A 59 10.25 7.27 -9.82
CA GLU A 59 10.12 7.58 -8.41
C GLU A 59 8.64 7.78 -8.06
N ALA A 60 8.20 7.20 -6.95
CA ALA A 60 6.86 7.36 -6.40
C ALA A 60 6.98 7.84 -4.95
N ILE A 61 6.30 8.93 -4.61
CA ILE A 61 6.31 9.56 -3.28
C ILE A 61 4.87 9.69 -2.81
N ALA A 62 4.61 9.35 -1.54
CA ALA A 62 3.28 9.43 -0.97
C ALA A 62 3.32 9.79 0.51
N ASN A 63 2.34 10.62 0.92
CA ASN A 63 1.97 10.72 2.32
C ASN A 63 1.09 9.51 2.68
N LEU A 64 1.61 8.60 3.50
CA LEU A 64 0.94 7.34 3.81
C LEU A 64 -0.12 7.55 4.89
N TRP A 65 0.21 8.36 5.89
CA TRP A 65 -0.64 8.62 7.04
C TRP A 65 -0.22 9.89 7.79
N ARG A 66 -1.20 10.59 8.36
CA ARG A 66 -1.02 11.68 9.30
C ARG A 66 -2.05 11.55 10.43
N SER A 67 -1.62 11.76 11.66
CA SER A 67 -2.52 11.77 12.82
C SER A 67 -3.46 12.98 12.76
N ALA A 68 -4.65 12.87 13.36
CA ALA A 68 -5.64 13.95 13.36
C ALA A 68 -5.13 15.22 14.07
N ASP A 69 -4.26 15.05 15.07
CA ASP A 69 -3.59 16.14 15.79
C ASP A 69 -2.35 16.67 15.07
N SER A 70 -2.03 16.15 13.87
CA SER A 70 -0.87 16.48 13.04
C SER A 70 0.50 16.31 13.72
N LYS A 71 0.57 15.67 14.89
CA LYS A 71 1.83 15.42 15.59
C LYS A 71 2.65 14.33 14.95
N THR A 72 1.98 13.33 14.38
CA THR A 72 2.62 12.17 13.76
C THR A 72 2.33 12.14 12.27
N GLN A 73 3.36 11.92 11.46
CA GLN A 73 3.25 11.75 10.02
C GLN A 73 4.17 10.63 9.55
N ILE A 74 3.68 9.86 8.58
CA ILE A 74 4.41 8.79 7.92
C ILE A 74 4.39 9.06 6.42
N ASP A 75 5.57 9.28 5.85
CA ASP A 75 5.77 9.48 4.41
C ASP A 75 6.56 8.31 3.83
N GLY A 76 6.26 7.94 2.59
CA GLY A 76 6.94 6.87 1.88
C GLY A 76 7.41 7.31 0.51
N SER A 77 8.54 6.79 0.07
CA SER A 77 9.02 6.92 -1.30
C SER A 77 9.63 5.62 -1.78
N ALA A 78 9.49 5.36 -3.08
CA ALA A 78 10.11 4.23 -3.77
C ALA A 78 10.71 4.76 -5.07
N LYS A 79 11.93 4.35 -5.39
CA LYS A 79 12.63 4.73 -6.61
C LYS A 79 13.26 3.52 -7.27
N VAL A 80 13.08 3.41 -8.58
CA VAL A 80 13.68 2.42 -9.46
C VAL A 80 14.48 3.15 -10.52
N ILE A 81 15.74 2.76 -10.70
CA ILE A 81 16.60 3.24 -11.79
C ILE A 81 17.04 2.03 -12.59
N HIS A 82 16.84 2.05 -13.90
CA HIS A 82 17.25 1.01 -14.81
C HIS A 82 18.16 1.59 -15.88
N HIS A 83 19.36 1.04 -16.01
CA HIS A 83 20.25 1.36 -17.12
C HIS A 83 20.03 0.33 -18.22
N SER A 84 19.88 0.78 -19.46
CA SER A 84 19.76 -0.06 -20.66
C SER A 84 20.86 0.34 -21.64
N ASN A 85 21.64 -0.62 -22.13
CA ASN A 85 22.62 -0.39 -23.18
C ASN A 85 22.20 -1.20 -24.42
N SER A 86 22.51 -0.71 -25.62
CA SER A 86 22.23 -1.40 -26.90
C SER A 86 22.78 -2.84 -26.96
N LEU A 87 23.85 -3.15 -26.20
CA LEU A 87 24.51 -4.46 -26.18
C LEU A 87 24.07 -5.39 -25.03
N ASN A 88 23.44 -4.87 -23.97
CA ASN A 88 23.00 -5.66 -22.82
C ASN A 88 21.91 -4.96 -22.01
N SER A 89 21.01 -5.73 -21.39
CA SER A 89 20.11 -5.19 -20.35
C SER A 89 20.97 -4.83 -19.15
N GLY A 90 21.10 -3.53 -18.87
CA GLY A 90 21.95 -3.03 -17.79
C GLY A 90 21.34 -3.26 -16.41
N ASN A 91 21.95 -2.66 -15.39
CA ASN A 91 21.59 -2.93 -14.01
C ASN A 91 20.31 -2.20 -13.59
N THR A 92 19.50 -2.84 -12.74
CA THR A 92 18.33 -2.22 -12.11
C THR A 92 18.58 -2.02 -10.63
N ARG A 93 18.46 -0.78 -10.17
CA ARG A 93 18.54 -0.42 -8.76
C ARG A 93 17.16 -0.07 -8.22
N PHE A 94 16.76 -0.77 -7.17
CA PHE A 94 15.56 -0.47 -6.39
C PHE A 94 15.95 0.20 -5.08
N SER A 95 15.21 1.20 -4.66
CA SER A 95 15.38 1.86 -3.37
C SER A 95 14.02 2.30 -2.82
N GLY A 96 13.90 2.31 -1.51
CA GLY A 96 12.70 2.75 -0.81
C GLY A 96 13.08 3.46 0.48
N ARG A 97 12.33 4.49 0.83
CA ARG A 97 12.54 5.26 2.06
C ARG A 97 11.21 5.49 2.74
N LEU A 98 11.17 5.16 4.02
CA LEU A 98 10.06 5.46 4.92
C LEU A 98 10.53 6.52 5.92
N HIS A 99 9.78 7.60 6.04
CA HIS A 99 10.06 8.68 6.98
C HIS A 99 8.93 8.77 8.01
N VAL A 100 9.30 8.77 9.29
CA VAL A 100 8.36 8.88 10.41
C VAL A 100 8.71 10.13 11.19
N HIS A 101 7.76 11.05 11.28
CA HIS A 101 7.88 12.28 12.05
C HIS A 101 6.91 12.20 13.24
N HIS A 102 7.37 12.57 14.45
CA HIS A 102 6.53 12.67 15.64
C HIS A 102 6.96 13.87 16.51
N ASP A 103 6.03 14.79 16.79
CA ASP A 103 6.26 15.92 17.71
C ASP A 103 5.89 15.55 19.15
N TYR A 104 6.88 15.61 20.04
CA TYR A 104 6.76 15.25 21.46
C TYR A 104 6.34 16.42 22.38
N ARG A 105 6.08 17.62 21.86
CA ARG A 105 5.68 18.75 22.71
C ARG A 105 4.40 18.44 23.49
N ARG A 106 4.53 18.43 24.82
CA ARG A 106 3.41 18.37 25.76
C ARG A 106 2.71 19.73 25.77
N LYS A 107 1.38 19.70 25.68
CA LYS A 107 0.54 20.88 25.98
C LYS A 107 0.62 21.18 27.47
#